data_AF-A0A8K0QTE0-F1
#
_entry.id   AF-A0A8K0QTE0-F1
#
_cell.length_a   1.000
_cell.length_b   1.000
_cell.length_c   1.000
_cell.angle_alpha   90.00
_cell.angle_beta   90.00
_cell.angle_gamma   90.00
#
_symmetry.space_group_name_H-M   'P 1'
#
loop_
_entity.id
_entity.type
_entity.pdbx_description
1 polymer ?
#
loop_
_entity_poly.entity_id
_entity_poly.type
_entity_poly.pdbx_seq_one_letter_code
_entity_poly.pdbx_strand_id
1 'polypeptide(L)'
;MNAPGSSPRIDDLQFDWKEHGTVVRDFAYGPKYAKILRNYGLEGEVAFCPQRNADSFAWFALGNYVKQETGTYPRFPRPRNVPVEDPMNSGGGDVKAANANLTLFAGQPPEDLVTDSTEDAYEYAEGFSTPKCPDVDPTNLGGSGSGPANPQPSGDPPAAEKTNALSIIFQKSLDEIGPGHDWLFFPGKRGEPMLCHDQKASWHFTSKAGLNKDGIPPWPTGTFHFDSLFDRACKYKNDGKDNPGMLWCKEKDGTDVGIQCQSDNMRTTNTMKQCTKSGLIPLVEHVAVAYCEW
;
A
#
# COMPACT_ATOMS: atom_id res chain seq x y z
N MET A 1 -30.37 -21.94 -17.91
CA MET A 1 -30.19 -20.60 -18.48
C MET A 1 -29.80 -20.77 -19.94
N ASN A 2 -30.56 -20.18 -20.88
CA ASN A 2 -30.21 -20.22 -22.30
C ASN A 2 -28.96 -19.36 -22.49
N ALA A 3 -27.80 -20.00 -22.71
CA ALA A 3 -26.61 -19.26 -23.08
C ALA A 3 -26.84 -18.61 -24.46
N PRO A 4 -26.60 -17.30 -24.63
CA PRO A 4 -26.65 -16.70 -25.95
C PRO A 4 -25.69 -17.45 -26.89
N GLY A 5 -26.07 -17.61 -28.16
CA GLY A 5 -25.29 -18.36 -29.15
C GLY A 5 -23.90 -17.79 -29.45
N SER A 6 -23.59 -16.59 -28.92
CA SER A 6 -22.28 -15.97 -28.91
C SER A 6 -22.08 -15.25 -27.59
N SER A 7 -20.91 -15.43 -26.97
CA SER A 7 -20.50 -14.62 -25.82
C SER A 7 -20.48 -13.14 -26.21
N PRO A 8 -20.95 -12.22 -25.34
CA PRO A 8 -20.79 -10.80 -25.59
C PRO A 8 -19.30 -10.48 -25.75
N ARG A 9 -18.97 -9.61 -26.70
CA ARG A 9 -17.60 -9.15 -26.88
C ARG A 9 -17.18 -8.37 -25.63
N ILE A 10 -16.15 -8.88 -24.95
CA ILE A 10 -15.47 -8.21 -23.84
C ILE A 10 -14.27 -7.48 -24.44
N ASP A 11 -14.11 -6.21 -24.10
CA ASP A 11 -13.03 -5.34 -24.60
C ASP A 11 -12.55 -4.45 -23.44
N ASP A 12 -11.32 -3.97 -23.54
CA ASP A 12 -10.80 -3.02 -22.55
C ASP A 12 -11.39 -1.65 -22.84
N LEU A 13 -12.27 -1.18 -21.95
CA LEU A 13 -12.98 0.07 -22.16
C LEU A 13 -12.13 1.26 -21.72
N GLN A 14 -12.04 2.27 -22.58
CA GLN A 14 -11.54 3.60 -22.24
C GLN A 14 -12.69 4.51 -21.89
N PHE A 15 -12.55 5.38 -20.90
CA PHE A 15 -13.54 6.38 -20.58
C PHE A 15 -12.88 7.67 -20.08
N ASP A 16 -13.60 8.77 -20.31
CA ASP A 16 -13.21 10.08 -19.81
C ASP A 16 -13.92 10.31 -18.47
N TRP A 17 -13.22 10.80 -17.47
CA TRP A 17 -13.78 11.12 -16.15
C TRP A 17 -13.18 12.39 -15.58
N LYS A 18 -13.85 13.02 -14.60
CA LYS A 18 -13.34 14.23 -13.95
C LYS A 18 -12.53 13.89 -12.71
N GLU A 19 -11.27 14.30 -12.69
CA GLU A 19 -10.38 14.27 -11.53
C GLU A 19 -9.94 15.71 -11.24
N HIS A 20 -10.25 16.22 -10.05
CA HIS A 20 -9.93 17.60 -9.63
C HIS A 20 -10.38 18.70 -10.63
N GLY A 21 -11.46 18.46 -11.38
CA GLY A 21 -11.99 19.38 -12.39
C GLY A 21 -11.38 19.24 -13.78
N THR A 22 -10.35 18.41 -13.95
CA THR A 22 -9.73 18.08 -15.24
C THR A 22 -10.34 16.80 -15.80
N VAL A 23 -10.55 16.77 -17.12
CA VAL A 23 -10.99 15.54 -17.80
C VAL A 23 -9.76 14.67 -18.07
N VAL A 24 -9.76 13.46 -17.51
CA VAL A 24 -8.71 12.46 -17.69
C VAL A 24 -9.30 11.29 -18.47
N ARG A 25 -8.54 10.79 -19.46
CA ARG A 25 -8.88 9.59 -20.23
C ARG A 25 -8.11 8.41 -19.68
N ASP A 26 -8.82 7.37 -19.27
CA ASP A 26 -8.23 6.18 -18.68
C ASP A 26 -8.87 4.88 -19.19
N PHE A 27 -8.18 3.78 -18.98
CA PHE A 27 -8.75 2.45 -19.14
C PHE A 27 -9.43 1.98 -17.85
N ALA A 28 -10.47 1.17 -17.98
CA ALA A 28 -11.22 0.60 -16.86
C ALA A 28 -10.52 -0.55 -16.11
N TYR A 29 -9.21 -0.39 -15.83
CA TYR A 29 -8.40 -1.39 -15.13
C TYR A 29 -8.38 -1.20 -13.62
N GLY A 30 -8.60 -2.26 -12.85
CA GLY A 30 -8.56 -2.24 -11.40
C GLY A 30 -9.90 -1.86 -10.74
N PRO A 31 -9.97 -1.99 -9.41
CA PRO A 31 -11.24 -1.97 -8.68
C PRO A 31 -11.86 -0.57 -8.61
N LYS A 32 -11.03 0.49 -8.61
CA LYS A 32 -11.49 1.89 -8.68
C LYS A 32 -12.22 2.15 -9.98
N TYR A 33 -11.56 1.93 -11.11
CA TYR A 33 -12.08 2.29 -12.42
C TYR A 33 -13.23 1.37 -12.87
N ALA A 34 -13.18 0.07 -12.53
CA ALA A 34 -14.31 -0.84 -12.74
C ALA A 34 -15.58 -0.39 -11.99
N LYS A 35 -15.44 0.27 -10.83
CA LYS A 35 -16.58 0.84 -10.10
C LYS A 35 -17.02 2.20 -10.63
N ILE A 36 -16.12 3.05 -11.13
CA ILE A 36 -16.50 4.27 -11.87
C ILE A 36 -17.34 3.89 -13.09
N LEU A 37 -16.92 2.85 -13.82
CA LEU A 37 -17.64 2.33 -14.97
C LEU A 37 -19.04 1.83 -14.63
N ARG A 38 -19.31 1.39 -13.40
CA ARG A 38 -20.68 1.03 -12.96
C ARG A 38 -21.61 2.25 -12.92
N ASN A 39 -21.07 3.43 -12.68
CA ASN A 39 -21.85 4.67 -12.64
C ASN A 39 -22.21 5.12 -14.06
N TYR A 40 -21.75 4.38 -15.07
CA TYR A 40 -22.13 4.57 -16.45
C TYR A 40 -23.42 3.81 -16.77
N GLY A 41 -24.47 4.57 -17.08
CA GLY A 41 -25.77 4.07 -17.51
C GLY A 41 -26.81 5.16 -17.43
N LEU A 42 -27.60 5.32 -18.50
CA LEU A 42 -28.86 6.07 -18.43
C LEU A 42 -29.82 5.31 -17.51
N GLU A 43 -30.79 6.01 -16.92
CA GLU A 43 -31.89 5.37 -16.18
C GLU A 43 -32.44 4.18 -16.98
N GLY A 44 -32.23 2.95 -16.49
CA GLY A 44 -32.67 1.71 -17.13
C GLY A 44 -31.58 0.83 -17.76
N GLU A 45 -30.33 1.29 -17.92
CA GLU A 45 -29.22 0.51 -18.53
C GLU A 45 -27.99 0.38 -17.61
N VAL A 46 -28.22 0.31 -16.31
CA VAL A 46 -27.23 0.42 -15.21
C VAL A 46 -26.10 -0.65 -15.17
N ALA A 47 -25.93 -1.45 -16.22
CA ALA A 47 -24.90 -2.49 -16.30
C ALA A 47 -24.29 -2.70 -17.70
N PHE A 48 -24.64 -1.90 -18.71
CA PHE A 48 -24.20 -2.14 -20.09
C PHE A 48 -22.68 -2.17 -20.27
N CYS A 49 -21.98 -1.18 -19.72
CA CYS A 49 -20.53 -1.05 -19.83
C CYS A 49 -19.77 -1.99 -18.90
N PRO A 50 -20.15 -2.17 -17.62
CA PRO A 50 -19.54 -3.18 -16.76
C PRO A 50 -19.59 -4.60 -17.35
N GLN A 51 -20.66 -4.97 -18.07
CA GLN A 51 -20.78 -6.28 -18.73
C GLN A 51 -19.83 -6.48 -19.93
N ARG A 52 -19.11 -5.43 -20.36
CA ARG A 52 -18.19 -5.48 -21.50
C ARG A 52 -16.74 -5.23 -21.13
N ASN A 53 -16.46 -4.90 -19.87
CA ASN A 53 -15.11 -4.69 -19.36
C ASN A 53 -14.59 -5.96 -18.67
N ALA A 54 -13.40 -6.42 -19.05
CA ALA A 54 -12.81 -7.65 -18.50
C ALA A 54 -12.62 -7.56 -16.98
N ASP A 55 -12.13 -6.42 -16.49
CA ASP A 55 -11.86 -6.19 -15.08
C ASP A 55 -13.13 -6.13 -14.23
N SER A 56 -14.24 -5.62 -14.79
CA SER A 56 -15.53 -5.64 -14.10
C SER A 56 -15.99 -7.07 -13.78
N PHE A 57 -15.72 -8.04 -14.66
CA PHE A 57 -15.97 -9.46 -14.37
C PHE A 57 -15.01 -10.01 -13.32
N ALA A 58 -13.71 -9.72 -13.43
CA ALA A 58 -12.70 -10.19 -12.48
C ALA A 58 -13.03 -9.71 -11.05
N TRP A 59 -13.38 -8.44 -10.89
CA TRP A 59 -13.74 -7.86 -9.60
C TRP A 59 -15.11 -8.33 -9.09
N PHE A 60 -16.07 -8.61 -9.98
CA PHE A 60 -17.32 -9.25 -9.59
C PHE A 60 -17.10 -10.67 -9.05
N ALA A 61 -16.27 -11.47 -9.73
CA ALA A 61 -15.94 -12.82 -9.28
C ALA A 61 -15.20 -12.80 -7.93
N LEU A 62 -14.19 -11.93 -7.79
CA LEU A 62 -13.46 -11.77 -6.54
C LEU A 62 -14.37 -11.26 -5.40
N GLY A 63 -15.25 -10.30 -5.67
CA GLY A 63 -16.20 -9.81 -4.67
C GLY A 63 -17.16 -10.89 -4.17
N ASN A 64 -17.64 -11.77 -5.06
CA ASN A 64 -18.46 -12.91 -4.67
C ASN A 64 -17.69 -13.93 -3.84
N TYR A 65 -16.43 -14.21 -4.21
CA TYR A 65 -15.55 -15.06 -3.42
C TYR A 65 -15.37 -14.50 -2.00
N VAL A 66 -15.01 -13.22 -1.85
CA VAL A 66 -14.87 -12.59 -0.52
C VAL A 66 -16.18 -12.62 0.26
N LYS A 67 -17.33 -12.40 -0.39
CA LYS A 67 -18.64 -12.53 0.25
C LYS A 67 -18.91 -13.94 0.75
N GLN A 68 -18.52 -14.97 0.00
CA GLN A 68 -18.65 -16.36 0.42
C GLN A 68 -17.78 -16.65 1.65
N GLU A 69 -16.55 -16.15 1.68
CA GLU A 69 -15.60 -16.38 2.78
C GLU A 69 -15.94 -15.58 4.05
N THR A 70 -16.47 -14.36 3.91
CA THR A 70 -16.63 -13.41 5.03
C THR A 70 -18.09 -13.09 5.38
N GLY A 71 -19.04 -13.57 4.57
CA GLY A 71 -20.45 -13.17 4.64
C GLY A 71 -20.74 -11.77 4.07
N THR A 72 -19.73 -10.98 3.70
CA THR A 72 -19.88 -9.57 3.32
C THR A 72 -19.22 -9.26 1.97
N TYR A 73 -19.94 -8.58 1.06
CA TYR A 73 -19.39 -8.16 -0.23
C TYR A 73 -18.50 -6.91 -0.10
N PRO A 74 -17.31 -6.86 -0.71
CA PRO A 74 -16.43 -5.69 -0.64
C PRO A 74 -17.09 -4.42 -1.18
N ARG A 75 -17.27 -3.42 -0.32
CA ARG A 75 -17.92 -2.16 -0.69
C ARG A 75 -16.96 -1.07 -1.17
N PHE A 76 -15.66 -1.18 -0.91
CA PHE A 76 -14.64 -0.21 -1.29
C PHE A 76 -13.85 -0.61 -2.56
N PRO A 77 -13.28 0.35 -3.33
CA PRO A 77 -13.46 1.80 -3.18
C PRO A 77 -14.91 2.23 -3.51
N ARG A 78 -15.34 3.43 -3.12
CA ARG A 78 -16.67 3.99 -3.46
C ARG A 78 -16.52 5.22 -4.35
N PRO A 79 -16.05 5.05 -5.59
CA PRO A 79 -15.81 6.20 -6.45
C PRO A 79 -17.12 6.91 -6.77
N ARG A 80 -17.12 8.23 -6.60
CA ARG A 80 -18.26 9.12 -6.91
C ARG A 80 -18.20 9.68 -8.32
N ASN A 81 -17.08 9.50 -9.00
CA ASN A 81 -16.87 10.06 -10.31
C ASN A 81 -17.85 9.40 -11.28
N VAL A 82 -18.44 10.26 -12.13
CA VAL A 82 -19.26 9.85 -13.26
C VAL A 82 -18.41 10.10 -14.51
N PRO A 83 -18.34 9.14 -15.43
CA PRO A 83 -17.72 9.38 -16.72
C PRO A 83 -18.33 10.61 -17.41
N VAL A 84 -17.49 11.38 -18.10
CA VAL A 84 -17.88 12.58 -18.85
C VAL A 84 -18.50 12.20 -20.20
N GLU A 85 -18.01 11.13 -20.80
CA GLU A 85 -18.43 10.64 -22.11
C GLU A 85 -18.67 9.13 -22.10
N ASP A 86 -19.30 8.66 -23.17
CA ASP A 86 -19.55 7.24 -23.41
C ASP A 86 -18.22 6.47 -23.53
N PRO A 87 -18.03 5.37 -22.78
CA PRO A 87 -16.84 4.55 -22.91
C PRO A 87 -16.64 4.07 -24.33
N MET A 88 -15.39 4.08 -24.78
CA MET A 88 -14.95 3.62 -26.08
C MET A 88 -14.27 2.26 -25.93
N ASN A 89 -14.29 1.44 -26.99
CA ASN A 89 -13.48 0.24 -27.02
C ASN A 89 -11.97 0.61 -27.12
N SER A 90 -11.09 -0.37 -26.95
CA SER A 90 -9.64 -0.19 -27.05
C SER A 90 -9.15 0.44 -28.37
N GLY A 91 -9.95 0.34 -29.44
CA GLY A 91 -9.70 0.96 -30.74
C GLY A 91 -10.34 2.35 -30.96
N GLY A 92 -10.95 2.95 -29.94
CA GLY A 92 -11.62 4.27 -30.03
C GLY A 92 -12.99 4.26 -30.69
N GLY A 93 -13.56 3.08 -30.95
CA GLY A 93 -14.91 2.93 -31.48
C GLY A 93 -15.99 2.97 -30.41
N ASP A 94 -17.17 3.48 -30.77
CA ASP A 94 -18.34 3.51 -29.89
C ASP A 94 -18.83 2.09 -29.55
N VAL A 95 -18.88 1.78 -28.25
CA VAL A 95 -19.29 0.49 -27.70
C VAL A 95 -20.76 0.19 -27.97
N LYS A 96 -21.61 1.22 -28.09
CA LYS A 96 -23.05 1.08 -28.39
C LYS A 96 -23.27 0.84 -29.88
N ALA A 97 -22.56 1.57 -30.75
CA ALA A 97 -22.63 1.37 -32.20
C ALA A 97 -22.27 -0.06 -32.62
N ALA A 98 -21.32 -0.68 -31.93
CA ALA A 98 -20.93 -2.08 -32.16
C ALA A 98 -22.01 -3.11 -31.75
N ASN A 99 -23.07 -2.71 -31.05
CA ASN A 99 -23.99 -3.62 -30.35
C ASN A 99 -25.49 -3.30 -30.54
N ALA A 100 -25.87 -2.55 -31.58
CA ALA A 100 -27.25 -2.09 -31.83
C ALA A 100 -28.33 -3.20 -31.88
N ASN A 101 -27.96 -4.49 -31.91
CA ASN A 101 -28.88 -5.63 -31.95
C ASN A 101 -29.02 -6.39 -30.61
N LEU A 102 -28.35 -5.98 -29.53
CA LEU A 102 -28.46 -6.63 -28.22
C LEU A 102 -29.57 -6.00 -27.38
N THR A 103 -30.63 -6.76 -27.10
CA THR A 103 -31.70 -6.36 -26.18
C THR A 103 -31.15 -6.37 -24.76
N LEU A 104 -31.03 -5.20 -24.12
CA LEU A 104 -30.64 -5.11 -22.72
C LEU A 104 -31.77 -5.56 -21.81
N PHE A 105 -31.41 -6.28 -20.74
CA PHE A 105 -32.29 -6.44 -19.58
C PHE A 105 -32.15 -5.19 -18.71
N ALA A 106 -33.18 -4.35 -18.69
CA ALA A 106 -33.26 -3.20 -17.79
C ALA A 106 -33.44 -3.71 -16.36
N GLY A 107 -32.39 -3.61 -15.54
CA GLY A 107 -32.46 -3.81 -14.10
C GLY A 107 -32.75 -2.50 -13.38
N GLN A 108 -33.45 -2.55 -12.24
CA GLN A 108 -33.56 -1.38 -11.37
C GLN A 108 -32.16 -1.00 -10.83
N PRO A 109 -31.83 0.30 -10.75
CA PRO A 109 -30.57 0.74 -10.16
C PRO A 109 -30.49 0.28 -8.70
N PRO A 110 -29.31 -0.17 -8.22
CA PRO A 110 -29.15 -0.56 -6.84
C PRO A 110 -29.41 0.64 -5.90
N GLU A 111 -30.15 0.42 -4.82
CA GLU A 111 -30.60 1.44 -3.85
C GLU A 111 -29.46 2.15 -3.08
N ASP A 112 -28.20 1.71 -3.25
CA ASP A 112 -27.03 2.17 -2.50
C ASP A 112 -26.26 3.36 -3.14
N LEU A 113 -26.94 4.25 -3.87
CA LEU A 113 -26.36 5.54 -4.30
C LEU A 113 -26.28 6.52 -3.12
N VAL A 114 -25.39 6.24 -2.17
CA VAL A 114 -25.15 7.06 -0.98
C VAL A 114 -24.32 8.31 -1.34
N THR A 115 -24.84 9.50 -1.05
CA THR A 115 -24.26 10.81 -1.38
C THR A 115 -23.42 11.46 -0.27
N ASP A 116 -22.90 10.72 0.72
CA ASP A 116 -22.18 11.30 1.88
C ASP A 116 -20.65 11.55 1.72
N SER A 117 -20.20 12.79 1.88
CA SER A 117 -19.01 13.41 1.25
C SER A 117 -17.63 13.16 1.88
N THR A 118 -17.21 11.92 2.11
CA THR A 118 -15.82 11.63 2.53
C THR A 118 -15.09 10.71 1.54
N GLU A 119 -13.78 10.98 1.41
CA GLU A 119 -12.85 10.61 0.34
C GLU A 119 -12.66 9.11 0.06
N ASP A 120 -11.94 8.81 -1.03
CA ASP A 120 -11.49 7.53 -1.57
C ASP A 120 -10.59 6.69 -0.62
N ALA A 121 -10.97 6.55 0.64
CA ALA A 121 -10.25 5.71 1.59
C ALA A 121 -10.52 4.22 1.31
N TYR A 122 -9.44 3.47 1.09
CA TYR A 122 -9.46 2.02 1.28
C TYR A 122 -9.43 1.74 2.78
N GLU A 123 -10.55 1.33 3.37
CA GLU A 123 -10.50 0.65 4.66
C GLU A 123 -9.87 -0.73 4.43
N TYR A 124 -8.64 -0.91 4.91
CA TYR A 124 -8.11 -2.26 5.12
C TYR A 124 -8.97 -2.92 6.19
N ALA A 125 -9.65 -4.01 5.85
CA ALA A 125 -10.33 -4.82 6.86
C ALA A 125 -9.28 -5.37 7.83
N GLU A 126 -9.33 -4.95 9.10
CA GLU A 126 -8.51 -5.53 10.15
C GLU A 126 -8.71 -7.06 10.16
N GLY A 127 -7.61 -7.81 10.07
CA GLY A 127 -7.64 -9.28 10.08
C GLY A 127 -7.61 -9.97 8.71
N PHE A 128 -7.50 -9.26 7.59
CA PHE A 128 -7.30 -9.89 6.27
C PHE A 128 -5.85 -10.38 6.10
N SER A 129 -5.61 -11.66 6.35
CA SER A 129 -4.36 -12.37 6.03
C SER A 129 -4.48 -13.00 4.65
N THR A 130 -3.58 -12.66 3.71
CA THR A 130 -3.46 -13.42 2.46
C THR A 130 -3.02 -14.87 2.80
N PRO A 131 -3.61 -15.91 2.21
CA PRO A 131 -3.12 -17.27 2.40
C PRO A 131 -1.68 -17.36 1.89
N LYS A 132 -0.74 -17.66 2.79
CA LYS A 132 0.68 -17.86 2.42
C LYS A 132 0.76 -19.10 1.51
N CYS A 133 1.33 -18.93 0.31
CA CYS A 133 1.84 -20.06 -0.45
C CYS A 133 3.00 -20.68 0.36
N PRO A 134 3.03 -22.01 0.60
CA PRO A 134 4.12 -22.62 1.35
C PRO A 134 5.40 -22.68 0.51
N ASP A 135 6.40 -21.87 0.87
CA ASP A 135 7.75 -21.97 0.36
C ASP A 135 8.50 -23.14 1.04
N VAL A 136 9.27 -23.89 0.24
CA VAL A 136 9.97 -25.12 0.62
C VAL A 136 11.36 -24.78 1.20
N ASP A 137 11.67 -25.28 2.40
CA ASP A 137 12.90 -24.98 3.16
C ASP A 137 14.11 -25.84 2.70
N PRO A 138 15.26 -25.25 2.30
CA PRO A 138 16.44 -26.00 1.86
C PRO A 138 17.45 -26.36 2.97
N THR A 139 17.14 -26.18 4.25
CA THR A 139 18.12 -26.39 5.32
C THR A 139 18.16 -27.83 5.86
N ASN A 140 18.92 -28.72 5.21
CA ASN A 140 19.30 -30.00 5.82
C ASN A 140 20.67 -30.54 5.37
N LEU A 141 21.75 -29.97 5.88
CA LEU A 141 23.10 -30.55 6.04
C LEU A 141 23.75 -29.76 7.20
N GLY A 142 24.08 -30.26 8.39
CA GLY A 142 24.69 -31.53 8.78
C GLY A 142 26.13 -31.24 9.24
N GLY A 143 26.43 -31.33 10.55
CA GLY A 143 27.81 -31.21 11.03
C GLY A 143 27.98 -31.12 12.56
N SER A 144 28.19 -32.27 13.20
CA SER A 144 28.53 -32.45 14.62
C SER A 144 30.05 -32.59 14.79
N GLY A 145 30.62 -31.99 15.84
CA GLY A 145 32.03 -32.17 16.21
C GLY A 145 32.30 -31.72 17.65
N SER A 146 32.88 -32.61 18.47
CA SER A 146 33.02 -32.52 19.93
C SER A 146 34.47 -32.45 20.42
N GLY A 147 34.75 -31.52 21.35
CA GLY A 147 35.78 -31.58 22.43
C GLY A 147 37.15 -30.90 22.16
N PRO A 148 38.01 -30.63 23.19
CA PRO A 148 37.80 -30.49 24.63
C PRO A 148 38.51 -29.25 25.30
N ALA A 149 38.25 -29.09 26.62
CA ALA A 149 38.97 -28.37 27.69
C ALA A 149 39.03 -26.82 27.73
N ASN A 150 38.52 -26.30 28.86
CA ASN A 150 38.10 -24.92 29.11
C ASN A 150 39.15 -24.13 29.93
N PRO A 151 39.88 -23.16 29.34
CA PRO A 151 40.59 -22.14 30.11
C PRO A 151 39.58 -21.10 30.64
N GLN A 152 39.65 -20.80 31.93
CA GLN A 152 38.78 -19.81 32.59
C GLN A 152 39.00 -18.42 31.96
N PRO A 153 38.02 -17.82 31.26
CA PRO A 153 38.21 -16.54 30.59
C PRO A 153 38.05 -15.40 31.59
N SER A 154 39.15 -14.74 31.91
CA SER A 154 39.15 -13.44 32.58
C SER A 154 38.97 -12.34 31.51
N GLY A 155 37.73 -12.13 31.12
CA GLY A 155 37.31 -11.02 30.27
C GLY A 155 35.80 -11.04 30.21
N ASP A 156 35.16 -9.88 30.42
CA ASP A 156 33.73 -9.77 30.20
C ASP A 156 33.42 -10.32 28.80
N PRO A 157 32.39 -11.18 28.65
CA PRO A 157 32.02 -11.69 27.35
C PRO A 157 31.89 -10.51 26.37
N PRO A 158 32.46 -10.60 25.17
CA PRO A 158 32.25 -9.56 24.17
C PRO A 158 30.76 -9.31 24.03
N ALA A 159 30.37 -8.03 24.08
CA ALA A 159 28.97 -7.63 23.98
C ALA A 159 28.37 -8.32 22.74
N ALA A 160 27.22 -8.97 22.91
CA ALA A 160 26.58 -9.70 21.84
C ALA A 160 26.40 -8.77 20.62
N GLU A 161 26.71 -9.28 19.42
CA GLU A 161 26.58 -8.48 18.21
C GLU A 161 25.10 -8.14 17.96
N LYS A 162 24.82 -6.84 17.80
CA LYS A 162 23.51 -6.35 17.38
C LYS A 162 23.22 -6.82 15.96
N THR A 163 22.10 -7.50 15.77
CA THR A 163 21.74 -8.12 14.48
C THR A 163 20.53 -7.46 13.84
N ASN A 164 19.65 -6.87 14.66
CA ASN A 164 18.39 -6.30 14.20
C ASN A 164 18.48 -4.78 14.16
N ALA A 165 17.73 -4.20 13.22
CA ALA A 165 17.62 -2.76 13.06
C ALA A 165 16.19 -2.35 12.68
N LEU A 166 15.84 -1.15 13.06
CA LEU A 166 14.69 -0.41 12.56
C LEU A 166 15.20 0.86 11.90
N SER A 167 15.09 0.96 10.58
CA SER A 167 15.44 2.18 9.84
C SER A 167 14.23 3.09 9.74
N ILE A 168 14.44 4.38 9.99
CA ILE A 168 13.41 5.41 9.94
C ILE A 168 13.72 6.34 8.78
N ILE A 169 12.82 6.35 7.80
CA ILE A 169 12.97 7.08 6.54
C ILE A 169 11.88 8.14 6.45
N PHE A 170 12.29 9.35 6.06
CA PHE A 170 11.37 10.40 5.64
C PHE A 170 11.12 10.27 4.14
N GLN A 171 9.86 10.19 3.76
CA GLN A 171 9.42 10.19 2.38
C GLN A 171 8.80 11.53 2.03
N LYS A 172 9.17 12.06 0.88
CA LYS A 172 8.49 13.16 0.21
C LYS A 172 7.93 12.63 -1.10
N SER A 173 6.62 12.72 -1.26
CA SER A 173 5.96 12.50 -2.54
C SER A 173 5.61 13.86 -3.16
N LEU A 174 5.68 13.95 -4.47
CA LEU A 174 5.16 15.07 -5.24
C LEU A 174 4.09 14.50 -6.17
N ASP A 175 2.84 14.76 -5.81
CA ASP A 175 1.66 14.46 -6.62
C ASP A 175 1.00 15.76 -7.11
N GLU A 176 -0.13 15.63 -7.78
CA GLU A 176 -0.87 16.76 -8.35
C GLU A 176 -1.50 17.67 -7.29
N ILE A 177 -1.76 17.17 -6.08
CA ILE A 177 -2.39 17.89 -4.98
C ILE A 177 -1.34 18.66 -4.18
N GLY A 178 -0.09 18.18 -4.18
CA GLY A 178 1.06 18.88 -3.64
C GLY A 178 2.12 17.93 -3.08
N PRO A 179 3.04 18.46 -2.26
CA PRO A 179 4.00 17.62 -1.58
C PRO A 179 3.33 16.84 -0.44
N GLY A 180 3.32 15.52 -0.53
CA GLY A 180 3.01 14.62 0.58
C GLY A 180 4.26 14.32 1.39
N HIS A 181 4.08 14.11 2.70
CA HIS A 181 5.18 13.81 3.62
C HIS A 181 4.80 12.64 4.49
N ASP A 182 5.67 11.63 4.57
CA ASP A 182 5.41 10.42 5.32
C ASP A 182 6.64 9.93 6.08
N TRP A 183 6.36 9.17 7.14
CA TRP A 183 7.32 8.37 7.88
C TRP A 183 7.19 6.91 7.49
N LEU A 184 8.33 6.31 7.14
CA LEU A 184 8.44 4.89 6.86
C LEU A 184 9.38 4.25 7.88
N PHE A 185 8.91 3.20 8.54
CA PHE A 185 9.69 2.42 9.49
C PHE A 185 9.95 1.04 8.88
N PHE A 186 11.21 0.74 8.55
CA PHE A 186 11.62 -0.50 7.91
C PHE A 186 12.32 -1.43 8.91
N PRO A 187 11.79 -2.63 9.16
CA PRO A 187 12.53 -3.66 9.88
C PRO A 187 13.63 -4.24 8.97
N GLY A 188 14.83 -4.47 9.52
CA GLY A 188 15.88 -5.18 8.78
C GLY A 188 17.12 -5.46 9.60
N LYS A 189 18.24 -5.73 8.93
CA LYS A 189 19.49 -6.06 9.60
C LYS A 189 20.36 -4.82 9.83
N ARG A 190 21.22 -4.90 10.84
CA ARG A 190 22.24 -3.89 11.10
C ARG A 190 23.09 -3.62 9.85
N GLY A 191 23.23 -2.34 9.51
CA GLY A 191 24.02 -1.88 8.36
C GLY A 191 23.37 -2.06 6.98
N GLU A 192 22.15 -2.60 6.90
CA GLU A 192 21.44 -2.76 5.64
C GLU A 192 20.72 -1.44 5.24
N PRO A 193 20.98 -0.90 4.02
CA PRO A 193 20.35 0.36 3.61
C PRO A 193 18.90 0.16 3.16
N MET A 194 17.95 0.77 3.87
CA MET A 194 16.50 0.64 3.55
C MET A 194 15.97 1.67 2.54
N LEU A 195 16.83 2.52 1.99
CA LEU A 195 16.41 3.56 1.03
C LEU A 195 15.88 2.94 -0.27
N CYS A 196 14.68 3.38 -0.68
CA CYS A 196 13.97 2.89 -1.86
C CYS A 196 13.59 1.40 -1.82
N HIS A 197 13.51 0.80 -0.64
CA HIS A 197 12.86 -0.50 -0.47
C HIS A 197 11.34 -0.39 -0.73
N ASP A 198 10.71 -1.52 -1.04
CA ASP A 198 9.25 -1.59 -1.24
C ASP A 198 8.54 -1.15 0.04
N GLN A 199 7.72 -0.11 -0.05
CA GLN A 199 6.99 0.46 1.08
C GLN A 199 6.06 -0.55 1.77
N LYS A 200 5.64 -1.62 1.06
CA LYS A 200 4.85 -2.72 1.66
C LYS A 200 5.58 -3.44 2.79
N ALA A 201 6.90 -3.35 2.83
CA ALA A 201 7.72 -3.91 3.89
C ALA A 201 7.87 -2.95 5.10
N SER A 202 7.23 -1.78 5.08
CA SER A 202 7.34 -0.77 6.13
C SER A 202 6.02 -0.53 6.84
N TRP A 203 6.11 0.02 8.05
CA TRP A 203 4.99 0.74 8.64
C TRP A 203 5.00 2.18 8.16
N HIS A 204 3.85 2.65 7.68
CA HIS A 204 3.69 3.93 7.00
C HIS A 204 2.78 4.86 7.82
N PHE A 205 3.22 6.10 8.01
CA PHE A 205 2.47 7.11 8.77
C PHE A 205 2.62 8.48 8.13
N THR A 206 1.51 9.17 7.90
CA THR A 206 1.53 10.52 7.34
C THR A 206 2.13 11.53 8.32
N SER A 207 3.08 12.34 7.83
CA SER A 207 3.69 13.43 8.56
C SER A 207 2.96 14.74 8.29
N LYS A 208 2.67 15.49 9.35
CA LYS A 208 2.21 16.89 9.24
C LYS A 208 3.34 17.88 9.01
N ALA A 209 4.58 17.47 9.28
CA ALA A 209 5.75 18.32 9.17
C ALA A 209 6.54 17.96 7.91
N GLY A 210 6.78 18.96 7.07
CA GLY A 210 7.64 18.87 5.90
C GLY A 210 9.11 19.17 6.23
N LEU A 211 9.93 19.25 5.18
CA LEU A 211 11.33 19.68 5.28
C LEU A 211 11.42 21.11 5.82
N ASN A 212 12.49 21.42 6.56
CA ASN A 212 12.77 22.79 6.95
C ASN A 212 13.29 23.62 5.75
N LYS A 213 13.53 24.92 5.96
CA LYS A 213 14.05 25.85 4.93
C LYS A 213 15.38 25.41 4.30
N ASP A 214 16.16 24.59 5.01
CA ASP A 214 17.45 24.08 4.59
C ASP A 214 17.32 22.72 3.88
N GLY A 215 16.10 22.19 3.72
CA GLY A 215 15.81 20.90 3.08
C GLY A 215 15.98 19.69 4.01
N ILE A 216 16.19 19.91 5.30
CA ILE A 216 16.44 18.86 6.29
C ILE A 216 15.10 18.36 6.85
N PRO A 217 14.85 17.04 6.89
CA PRO A 217 13.64 16.50 7.48
C PRO A 217 13.59 16.72 9.01
N PRO A 218 12.39 16.92 9.57
CA PRO A 218 12.20 17.04 11.00
C PRO A 218 12.51 15.71 11.69
N TRP A 219 12.46 15.67 13.02
CA TRP A 219 12.44 14.40 13.72
C TRP A 219 11.00 13.83 13.72
N PRO A 220 10.82 12.49 13.67
CA PRO A 220 9.50 11.87 13.64
C PRO A 220 8.80 12.02 15.00
N THR A 221 8.00 13.07 15.18
CA THR A 221 7.29 13.34 16.44
C THR A 221 6.11 12.40 16.65
N GLY A 222 5.99 11.79 17.83
CA GLY A 222 4.81 11.04 18.24
C GLY A 222 5.13 9.70 18.88
N THR A 223 4.10 8.84 18.94
CA THR A 223 4.22 7.44 19.34
C THR A 223 3.68 6.56 18.22
N PHE A 224 4.48 5.61 17.77
CA PHE A 224 4.19 4.73 16.64
C PHE A 224 4.26 3.29 17.12
N HIS A 225 3.24 2.49 16.80
CA HIS A 225 3.07 1.14 17.32
C HIS A 225 3.43 0.09 16.26
N PHE A 226 4.13 -0.97 16.68
CA PHE A 226 4.53 -2.08 15.83
C PHE A 226 4.21 -3.39 16.55
N ASP A 227 3.16 -4.10 16.14
CA ASP A 227 2.69 -5.27 16.87
C ASP A 227 3.60 -6.50 16.72
N SER A 228 4.44 -6.54 15.68
CA SER A 228 5.23 -7.72 15.29
C SER A 228 6.63 -7.37 14.76
N LEU A 229 7.30 -6.40 15.36
CA LEU A 229 8.68 -6.06 15.00
C LEU A 229 9.63 -7.13 15.54
N PHE A 230 10.10 -8.03 14.66
CA PHE A 230 10.91 -9.21 15.04
C PHE A 230 10.27 -10.05 16.15
N ASP A 231 8.99 -10.38 15.97
CA ASP A 231 8.16 -11.15 16.92
C ASP A 231 8.00 -10.47 18.30
N ARG A 232 8.14 -9.14 18.36
CA ARG A 232 7.97 -8.34 19.57
C ARG A 232 7.00 -7.18 19.31
N ALA A 233 6.20 -6.89 20.34
CA ALA A 233 5.40 -5.67 20.36
C ALA A 233 6.31 -4.49 20.74
N CYS A 234 6.45 -3.53 19.85
CA CYS A 234 7.31 -2.37 20.03
C CYS A 234 6.54 -1.06 19.83
N LYS A 235 7.05 0.01 20.43
CA LYS A 235 6.56 1.38 20.25
C LYS A 235 7.74 2.33 20.09
N TYR A 236 7.80 3.07 18.98
CA TYR A 236 8.75 4.17 18.84
C TYR A 236 8.17 5.43 19.45
N LYS A 237 8.99 6.20 20.17
CA LYS A 237 8.60 7.45 20.83
C LYS A 237 9.63 8.54 20.58
N ASN A 238 9.14 9.73 20.22
CA ASN A 238 9.97 10.92 20.09
C ASN A 238 9.12 12.19 20.29
N ASP A 239 9.70 13.20 20.91
CA ASP A 239 9.07 14.52 21.13
C ASP A 239 9.30 15.49 19.96
N GLY A 240 10.09 15.09 18.96
CA GLY A 240 10.40 15.87 17.77
C GLY A 240 11.53 16.89 17.94
N LYS A 241 12.18 16.95 19.11
CA LYS A 241 13.13 18.01 19.46
C LYS A 241 14.55 17.51 19.50
N ASP A 242 15.31 17.79 18.43
CA ASP A 242 16.76 17.60 18.39
C ASP A 242 17.28 16.22 18.83
N ASN A 243 16.44 15.17 18.73
CA ASN A 243 16.81 13.82 19.09
C ASN A 243 16.16 12.78 18.16
N PRO A 244 16.83 11.64 17.93
CA PRO A 244 16.34 10.56 17.06
C PRO A 244 15.27 9.67 17.71
N GLY A 245 14.83 9.95 18.93
CA GLY A 245 13.85 9.15 19.68
C GLY A 245 14.39 7.84 20.22
N MET A 246 13.46 6.99 20.68
CA MET A 246 13.76 5.70 21.29
C MET A 246 12.67 4.67 20.95
N LEU A 247 13.10 3.45 20.65
CA LEU A 247 12.24 2.30 20.42
C LEU A 247 12.08 1.53 21.74
N TRP A 248 10.86 1.25 22.15
CA TRP A 248 10.55 0.48 23.35
C TRP A 248 9.91 -0.84 22.94
N CYS A 249 10.58 -1.95 23.20
CA CYS A 249 10.08 -3.28 22.85
C CYS A 249 9.78 -4.10 24.10
N LYS A 250 8.70 -4.89 24.05
CA LYS A 250 8.40 -5.89 25.07
C LYS A 250 9.22 -7.14 24.84
N GLU A 251 10.00 -7.53 25.84
CA GLU A 251 10.67 -8.83 25.87
C GLU A 251 9.69 -9.98 26.15
N LYS A 252 10.15 -11.21 26.01
CA LYS A 252 9.31 -12.42 26.22
C LYS A 252 8.77 -12.53 27.65
N ASP A 253 9.46 -11.95 28.63
CA ASP A 253 9.03 -11.88 30.02
C ASP A 253 8.07 -10.69 30.30
N GLY A 254 7.72 -9.92 29.28
CA GLY A 254 6.84 -8.76 29.35
C GLY A 254 7.51 -7.46 29.78
N THR A 255 8.83 -7.45 30.03
CA THR A 255 9.56 -6.23 30.39
C THR A 255 9.72 -5.29 29.18
N ASP A 256 9.59 -3.98 29.41
CA ASP A 256 9.82 -2.97 28.39
C ASP A 256 11.33 -2.65 28.35
N VAL A 257 11.99 -2.88 27.22
CA VAL A 257 13.40 -2.53 26.96
C VAL A 257 13.46 -1.34 26.02
N GLY A 258 14.19 -0.30 26.43
CA GLY A 258 14.45 0.89 25.63
C GLY A 258 15.71 0.74 24.76
N ILE A 259 15.56 0.95 23.47
CA ILE A 259 16.60 0.90 22.45
C ILE A 259 16.77 2.32 21.91
N GLN A 260 17.88 2.96 22.28
CA GLN A 260 18.21 4.31 21.83
C GLN A 260 18.45 4.31 20.32
N CYS A 261 17.75 5.19 19.60
CA CYS A 261 17.96 5.39 18.17
C CYS A 261 19.11 6.39 17.97
N GLN A 262 19.71 6.34 16.79
CA GLN A 262 20.84 7.18 16.37
C GLN A 262 20.44 7.98 15.13
N SER A 263 21.03 9.17 14.97
CA SER A 263 20.86 9.95 13.74
C SER A 263 21.54 9.23 12.59
N ASP A 264 20.86 9.19 11.45
CA ASP A 264 21.52 8.85 10.20
C ASP A 264 22.33 10.06 9.70
N ASN A 265 23.49 9.82 9.09
CA ASN A 265 24.35 10.88 8.57
C ASN A 265 23.78 11.51 7.29
N MET A 266 22.87 10.83 6.59
CA MET A 266 22.21 11.35 5.40
C MET A 266 21.20 12.45 5.72
N ARG A 267 20.67 12.50 6.95
CA ARG A 267 19.69 13.51 7.40
C ARG A 267 20.13 14.95 7.13
N THR A 268 21.43 15.25 7.23
CA THR A 268 21.96 16.62 7.20
C THR A 268 22.39 17.12 5.82
N THR A 269 22.33 16.29 4.79
CA THR A 269 23.08 16.55 3.53
C THR A 269 22.20 16.95 2.33
N ASN A 270 20.89 17.20 2.52
CA ASN A 270 19.93 17.35 1.42
C ASN A 270 19.97 16.19 0.41
N THR A 271 20.49 15.03 0.82
CA THR A 271 20.65 13.86 -0.04
C THR A 271 19.35 13.06 -0.07
N MET A 272 18.33 13.68 -0.67
CA MET A 272 17.13 12.94 -1.03
C MET A 272 17.45 11.99 -2.18
N LYS A 273 17.18 10.71 -1.99
CA LYS A 273 17.31 9.70 -3.03
C LYS A 273 15.97 9.56 -3.74
N GLN A 274 15.94 9.86 -5.03
CA GLN A 274 14.78 9.59 -5.87
C GLN A 274 14.60 8.07 -6.03
N CYS A 275 13.42 7.57 -5.64
CA CYS A 275 13.09 6.14 -5.66
C CYS A 275 12.21 5.74 -6.86
N THR A 276 11.49 6.69 -7.48
CA THR A 276 10.73 6.44 -8.72
C THR A 276 11.56 6.73 -9.97
N LYS A 277 11.55 5.78 -10.92
CA LYS A 277 12.36 5.84 -12.15
C LYS A 277 11.63 6.41 -13.38
N SER A 278 10.31 6.62 -13.30
CA SER A 278 9.47 6.99 -14.45
C SER A 278 8.69 8.27 -14.18
N GLY A 279 8.63 9.18 -15.17
CA GLY A 279 7.93 10.45 -15.08
C GLY A 279 6.39 10.36 -15.13
N LEU A 280 5.84 9.14 -15.27
CA LEU A 280 4.39 8.88 -15.22
C LEU A 280 3.88 8.57 -13.80
N ILE A 281 4.78 8.43 -12.83
CA ILE A 281 4.45 8.10 -11.44
C ILE A 281 4.84 9.31 -10.59
N PRO A 282 4.10 9.63 -9.51
CA PRO A 282 4.49 10.64 -8.54
C PRO A 282 5.98 10.53 -8.18
N LEU A 283 6.66 11.67 -8.13
CA LEU A 283 8.06 11.70 -7.75
C LEU A 283 8.14 11.33 -6.27
N VAL A 284 8.83 10.23 -5.95
CA VAL A 284 9.04 9.76 -4.58
C VAL A 284 10.51 9.90 -4.24
N GLU A 285 10.79 10.64 -3.18
CA GLU A 285 12.11 10.92 -2.66
C GLU A 285 12.23 10.42 -1.21
N HIS A 286 13.30 9.70 -0.88
CA HIS A 286 13.55 9.19 0.47
C HIS A 286 14.80 9.81 1.08
N VAL A 287 14.78 10.04 2.39
CA VAL A 287 15.94 10.42 3.21
C VAL A 287 15.99 9.53 4.43
N ALA A 288 17.15 8.93 4.73
CA ALA A 288 17.36 8.22 5.98
C ALA A 288 17.52 9.24 7.11
N VAL A 289 16.74 9.09 8.18
CA VAL A 289 16.66 10.08 9.27
C VAL A 289 17.29 9.55 10.55
N ALA A 290 16.90 8.33 10.93
CA ALA A 290 17.38 7.68 12.13
C ALA A 290 17.34 6.16 11.98
N TYR A 291 18.02 5.48 12.88
CA TYR A 291 17.93 4.02 13.01
C TYR A 291 18.06 3.59 14.47
N CYS A 292 17.47 2.46 14.82
CA CYS A 292 17.58 1.86 16.15
C CYS A 292 18.13 0.44 15.97
N GLU A 293 19.23 0.09 16.66
CA GLU A 293 19.91 -1.21 16.52
C GLU A 293 20.00 -1.93 17.87
N TRP A 294 19.69 -3.24 17.86
CA TRP A 294 19.74 -4.11 19.04
C TRP A 294 20.12 -5.55 18.72
#